data_AF-A0A6A5ALS7-F1
#
_entry.id   AF-A0A6A5ALS7-F1
#
_cell.length_a   1.000
_cell.length_b   1.000
_cell.length_c   1.000
_cell.angle_alpha   90.00
_cell.angle_beta   90.00
_cell.angle_gamma   90.00
#
_symmetry.space_group_name_H-M   'P 1'
#
loop_
_entity.id
_entity.type
_entity.pdbx_description
1 polymer ?
#
loop_
_entity_poly.entity_id
_entity_poly.type
_entity_poly.pdbx_seq_one_letter_code
_entity_poly.pdbx_strand_id
1 'polypeptide(L)'
;MSRDLFLHVMNIVAAHDPYFTQRRDAVGKLGLTSHQRVAACIRHLATGTALDDLDDRYRIGESTMRESLRRFCKAVQCEFGPTYLRSPTESDMRALLAHSESVGWPGIDRDILDCCHLAWKNCPKAWAGQYQGKSGEPTVVLEDVSDTRGRIWH
;
A
#
# COMPACT_ATOMS: atom_id res chain seq x y z
N MET A 1 9.48 9.94 -1.35
CA MET A 1 8.87 9.86 -2.71
C MET A 1 9.52 10.92 -3.58
N SER A 2 9.91 10.59 -4.82
CA SER A 2 10.43 11.61 -5.75
C SER A 2 9.31 12.58 -6.18
N ARG A 3 9.69 13.81 -6.56
CA ARG A 3 8.74 14.81 -7.02
C ARG A 3 7.98 14.33 -8.26
N ASP A 4 8.66 13.69 -9.20
CA ASP A 4 8.05 13.26 -10.45
C ASP A 4 7.03 12.14 -10.24
N LEU A 5 7.32 11.18 -9.35
CA LEU A 5 6.37 10.14 -8.97
C LEU A 5 5.14 10.74 -8.28
N PHE A 6 5.35 11.71 -7.38
CA PHE A 6 4.23 12.41 -6.73
C PHE A 6 3.33 13.12 -7.75
N LEU A 7 3.92 13.86 -8.69
CA LEU A 7 3.17 14.56 -9.72
C LEU A 7 2.43 13.60 -10.66
N HIS A 8 3.05 12.47 -10.99
CA HIS A 8 2.43 11.42 -11.80
C HIS A 8 1.17 10.85 -11.10
N VAL A 9 1.28 10.45 -9.83
CA VAL A 9 0.15 9.95 -9.04
C VAL A 9 -0.93 11.02 -8.91
N MET A 10 -0.56 12.25 -8.59
CA MET A 10 -1.51 13.35 -8.45
C MET A 10 -2.28 13.62 -9.75
N ASN A 11 -1.60 13.64 -10.90
CA ASN A 11 -2.23 13.88 -12.20
C ASN A 11 -3.19 12.74 -12.56
N ILE A 12 -2.80 11.49 -12.34
CA ILE A 12 -3.66 10.32 -12.56
C ILE A 12 -4.90 10.40 -11.68
N VAL A 13 -4.73 10.63 -10.37
CA VAL A 13 -5.86 10.72 -9.42
C VAL A 13 -6.79 11.88 -9.76
N ALA A 14 -6.25 13.04 -10.14
CA ALA A 14 -7.05 14.19 -10.54
C ALA A 14 -7.80 13.99 -11.86
N ALA A 15 -7.25 13.19 -12.78
CA ALA A 15 -7.93 12.78 -14.00
C ALA A 15 -9.02 11.74 -13.73
N HIS A 16 -8.78 10.82 -12.78
CA HIS A 16 -9.71 9.75 -12.42
C HIS A 16 -10.94 10.25 -11.65
N ASP A 17 -10.75 11.07 -10.61
CA ASP A 17 -11.85 11.62 -9.81
C ASP A 17 -11.77 13.16 -9.79
N PRO A 18 -12.73 13.85 -10.45
CA PRO A 18 -12.79 15.30 -10.45
C PRO A 18 -12.91 15.94 -9.06
N TYR A 19 -13.23 15.17 -8.01
CA TYR A 19 -13.11 15.60 -6.62
C TYR A 19 -11.73 16.18 -6.34
N PHE A 20 -10.64 15.59 -6.85
CA PHE A 20 -9.28 16.07 -6.60
C PHE A 20 -8.90 17.30 -7.42
N THR A 21 -9.74 17.78 -8.33
CA THR A 21 -9.50 19.05 -9.03
C THR A 21 -9.87 20.23 -8.15
N GLN A 22 -9.10 21.31 -8.21
CA GLN A 22 -9.44 22.53 -7.47
C GLN A 22 -10.69 23.17 -8.06
N ARG A 23 -11.69 23.43 -7.22
CA ARG A 23 -12.96 24.03 -7.60
C ARG A 23 -13.30 25.19 -6.68
N ARG A 24 -14.17 26.08 -7.17
CA ARG A 24 -14.78 27.10 -6.31
C ARG A 24 -15.90 26.47 -5.49
N ASP A 25 -16.00 26.85 -4.22
CA ASP A 25 -17.12 26.47 -3.36
C ASP A 25 -18.39 27.27 -3.72
N ALA A 26 -19.49 27.01 -3.00
CA ALA A 26 -20.76 27.67 -3.23
C ALA A 26 -20.72 29.20 -3.01
N VAL A 27 -19.71 29.71 -2.30
CA VAL A 27 -19.49 31.14 -2.04
C VAL A 27 -18.43 31.71 -3.02
N GLY A 28 -17.98 30.91 -3.98
CA GLY A 28 -17.01 31.29 -4.98
C GLY A 28 -15.56 31.29 -4.49
N LYS A 29 -15.23 30.83 -3.28
CA LYS A 29 -13.83 30.74 -2.82
C LYS A 29 -13.15 29.52 -3.40
N LEU A 30 -11.87 29.66 -3.75
CA LEU A 30 -11.07 28.51 -4.22
C LEU A 30 -10.90 27.52 -3.07
N GLY A 31 -11.34 26.29 -3.29
CA GLY A 31 -11.17 25.19 -2.34
C GLY A 31 -9.75 24.61 -2.37
N LEU A 32 -9.60 23.49 -1.67
CA LEU A 32 -8.35 22.73 -1.60
C LEU A 32 -7.81 22.33 -2.99
N THR A 33 -6.50 22.43 -3.16
CA THR A 33 -5.79 22.02 -4.37
C THR A 33 -5.62 20.50 -4.46
N SER A 34 -5.38 19.98 -5.67
CA SER A 34 -5.00 18.59 -5.89
C SER A 34 -3.74 18.21 -5.10
N HIS A 35 -2.74 19.09 -5.10
CA HIS A 35 -1.49 18.93 -4.36
C HIS A 35 -1.74 18.71 -2.87
N GLN A 36 -2.58 19.57 -2.25
CA GLN A 36 -2.89 19.46 -0.82
C GLN A 36 -3.59 18.14 -0.49
N ARG A 37 -4.64 17.78 -1.25
CA ARG A 37 -5.40 16.55 -0.98
C ARG A 37 -4.56 15.29 -1.18
N VAL A 38 -3.82 15.20 -2.27
CA VAL A 38 -3.00 14.03 -2.59
C VAL A 38 -1.82 13.92 -1.62
N ALA A 39 -1.16 15.03 -1.27
CA ALA A 39 -0.09 15.03 -0.28
C ALA A 39 -0.59 14.60 1.11
N ALA A 40 -1.76 15.06 1.54
CA ALA A 40 -2.35 14.66 2.81
C ALA A 40 -2.70 13.17 2.83
N CYS A 41 -3.26 12.64 1.73
CA CYS A 41 -3.57 11.20 1.62
C CYS A 41 -2.31 10.34 1.68
N ILE A 42 -1.30 10.68 0.89
CA ILE A 42 -0.01 9.96 0.87
C ILE A 42 0.66 10.02 2.24
N ARG A 43 0.64 11.19 2.90
CA ARG A 43 1.22 11.32 4.23
C ARG A 43 0.50 10.43 5.23
N HIS A 44 -0.82 10.46 5.27
CA HIS A 44 -1.61 9.62 6.17
C HIS A 44 -1.30 8.14 5.97
N LEU A 45 -1.31 7.67 4.71
CA LEU A 45 -1.01 6.26 4.40
C LEU A 45 0.42 5.85 4.75
N ALA A 46 1.38 6.77 4.65
CA ALA A 46 2.78 6.50 4.98
C ALA A 46 3.08 6.53 6.48
N THR A 47 2.35 7.33 7.27
CA THR A 47 2.66 7.56 8.68
C THR A 47 1.62 7.02 9.66
N GLY A 48 0.41 6.70 9.21
CA GLY A 48 -0.70 6.24 10.06
C GLY A 48 -1.14 7.26 11.11
N THR A 49 -0.79 8.54 10.93
CA THR A 49 -1.14 9.62 11.87
C THR A 49 -2.65 9.83 11.88
N ALA A 50 -3.19 10.34 12.99
CA ALA A 50 -4.62 10.60 13.08
C ALA A 50 -5.08 11.61 12.02
N LEU A 51 -6.36 11.52 11.63
CA LEU A 51 -6.90 12.34 10.53
C LEU A 51 -7.10 13.80 10.92
N ASP A 52 -7.34 14.06 12.21
CA ASP A 52 -7.43 15.38 12.82
C ASP A 52 -6.08 16.10 12.85
N ASP A 53 -4.96 15.38 13.06
CA ASP A 53 -3.59 15.94 12.99
C ASP A 53 -3.25 16.58 11.62
N LEU A 54 -4.01 16.24 10.57
CA LEU A 54 -3.82 16.78 9.23
C LEU A 54 -4.48 18.14 9.04
N ASP A 55 -5.40 18.55 9.93
CA ASP A 55 -5.98 19.89 9.89
C ASP A 55 -4.92 20.96 10.19
N ASP A 56 -4.05 20.71 11.17
CA ASP A 56 -2.96 21.63 11.51
C ASP A 56 -1.98 21.85 10.35
N ARG A 57 -1.73 20.80 9.57
CA ARG A 57 -0.73 20.82 8.48
C ARG A 57 -1.31 21.25 7.14
N TYR A 58 -2.52 20.83 6.83
CA TYR A 58 -3.13 20.99 5.50
C TYR A 58 -4.42 21.82 5.51
N ARG A 59 -4.95 22.16 6.70
CA ARG A 59 -6.25 22.84 6.89
C ARG A 59 -7.39 22.07 6.23
N ILE A 60 -7.40 20.76 6.45
CA ILE A 60 -8.40 19.83 5.93
C ILE A 60 -9.12 19.21 7.12
N GLY A 61 -10.42 19.53 7.27
CA GLY A 61 -11.23 18.92 8.31
C GLY A 61 -11.34 17.40 8.16
N GLU A 62 -11.43 16.71 9.29
CA GLU A 62 -11.37 15.24 9.38
C GLU A 62 -12.33 14.51 8.43
N SER A 63 -13.58 15.00 8.31
CA SER A 63 -14.58 14.42 7.40
C SER A 63 -14.19 14.53 5.93
N THR A 64 -13.58 15.65 5.53
CA THR A 64 -13.07 15.87 4.18
C THR A 64 -11.84 15.02 3.92
N MET A 65 -10.98 14.86 4.92
CA MET A 65 -9.80 14.01 4.83
C MET A 65 -10.17 12.53 4.67
N ARG A 66 -11.15 12.05 5.44
CA ARG A 66 -11.69 10.69 5.36
C ARG A 66 -12.28 10.39 3.98
N GLU A 67 -13.08 11.31 3.44
CA GLU A 67 -13.64 11.16 2.08
C GLU A 67 -12.54 11.24 1.01
N SER A 68 -11.56 12.13 1.18
CA SER A 68 -10.39 12.22 0.29
C SER A 68 -9.62 10.91 0.26
N LEU A 69 -9.35 10.30 1.42
CA LEU A 69 -8.65 9.01 1.49
C LEU A 69 -9.43 7.89 0.80
N ARG A 70 -10.73 7.79 1.06
CA ARG A 70 -11.57 6.76 0.42
C ARG A 70 -11.50 6.86 -1.11
N ARG A 71 -11.64 8.08 -1.65
CA ARG A 71 -11.57 8.33 -3.10
C ARG A 71 -10.17 8.12 -3.65
N PHE A 72 -9.15 8.54 -2.91
CA PHE A 72 -7.75 8.39 -3.28
C PHE A 72 -7.39 6.91 -3.41
N CYS A 73 -7.67 6.10 -2.39
CA CYS A 73 -7.40 4.67 -2.40
C CYS A 73 -8.15 3.97 -3.54
N LYS A 74 -9.42 4.34 -3.79
CA LYS A 74 -10.18 3.81 -4.93
C LYS A 74 -9.52 4.14 -6.27
N ALA A 75 -9.16 5.42 -6.49
CA ALA A 75 -8.50 5.84 -7.72
C ALA A 75 -7.15 5.13 -7.91
N VAL A 76 -6.34 5.06 -6.86
CA VAL A 76 -5.04 4.36 -6.88
C VAL A 76 -5.23 2.87 -7.18
N GLN A 77 -6.19 2.20 -6.54
CA GLN A 77 -6.46 0.80 -6.79
C GLN A 77 -6.94 0.56 -8.24
N CYS A 78 -7.80 1.41 -8.78
CA CYS A 78 -8.27 1.28 -10.16
C CYS A 78 -7.14 1.48 -11.18
N GLU A 79 -6.28 2.47 -10.98
CA GLU A 79 -5.26 2.87 -11.96
C GLU A 79 -3.98 2.04 -11.84
N PHE A 80 -3.55 1.73 -10.62
CA PHE A 80 -2.30 1.02 -10.36
C PHE A 80 -2.50 -0.45 -10.01
N GLY A 81 -3.66 -0.83 -9.46
CA GLY A 81 -3.95 -2.22 -9.05
C GLY A 81 -3.71 -3.26 -10.16
N PRO A 82 -4.18 -3.07 -11.40
CA PRO A 82 -3.92 -4.04 -12.48
C PRO A 82 -2.44 -4.29 -12.78
N THR A 83 -1.57 -3.34 -12.43
CA THR A 83 -0.11 -3.45 -12.66
C THR A 83 0.62 -3.97 -11.42
N TYR A 84 0.24 -3.49 -10.24
CA TYR A 84 1.00 -3.66 -8.99
C TYR A 84 0.31 -4.55 -7.95
N LEU A 85 -0.98 -4.85 -8.08
CA LEU A 85 -1.77 -5.64 -7.15
C LEU A 85 -2.61 -6.67 -7.93
N ARG A 86 -1.94 -7.69 -8.46
CA ARG A 86 -2.55 -8.71 -9.32
C ARG A 86 -2.06 -10.10 -8.91
N SER A 87 -2.90 -11.10 -9.15
CA SER A 87 -2.46 -12.49 -9.00
C SER A 87 -1.40 -12.85 -10.05
N PRO A 88 -0.37 -13.61 -9.67
CA PRO A 88 0.73 -13.98 -10.57
C PRO A 88 0.28 -14.95 -11.65
N THR A 89 0.74 -14.70 -12.88
CA THR A 89 0.67 -15.70 -13.96
C THR A 89 1.67 -16.83 -13.70
N GLU A 90 1.57 -17.94 -14.42
CA GLU A 90 2.59 -19.00 -14.32
C GLU A 90 4.01 -18.52 -14.64
N SER A 91 4.14 -17.54 -15.55
CA SER A 91 5.42 -16.94 -15.88
C SER A 91 5.95 -16.06 -14.75
N ASP A 92 5.07 -15.26 -14.11
CA ASP A 92 5.44 -14.46 -12.94
C ASP A 92 5.86 -15.38 -11.78
N MET A 93 5.12 -16.46 -11.53
CA MET A 93 5.47 -17.47 -10.53
C MET A 93 6.87 -18.05 -10.79
N ARG A 94 7.14 -18.54 -12.00
CA ARG A 94 8.48 -19.07 -12.32
C ARG A 94 9.61 -18.07 -12.08
N ALA A 95 9.38 -16.79 -12.41
CA ALA A 95 10.36 -15.74 -12.16
C ALA A 95 10.55 -15.46 -10.67
N LEU A 96 9.47 -15.45 -9.88
CA LEU A 96 9.51 -15.27 -8.43
C LEU A 96 10.27 -16.40 -7.74
N LEU A 97 10.00 -17.65 -8.13
CA LEU A 97 10.70 -18.84 -7.62
C LEU A 97 12.20 -18.80 -7.92
N ALA A 98 12.55 -18.54 -9.18
CA ALA A 98 13.95 -18.47 -9.58
C ALA A 98 14.70 -17.36 -8.82
N HIS A 99 14.03 -16.21 -8.59
CA HIS A 99 14.61 -15.13 -7.81
C HIS A 99 14.76 -15.52 -6.34
N SER A 100 13.73 -16.09 -5.71
CA SER A 100 13.77 -16.48 -4.29
C SER A 100 14.87 -17.51 -4.03
N GLU A 101 15.01 -18.52 -4.88
CA GLU A 101 16.10 -19.49 -4.82
C GLU A 101 17.47 -18.82 -4.94
N SER A 102 17.63 -17.88 -5.87
CA SER A 102 18.91 -17.17 -6.08
C SER A 102 19.35 -16.35 -4.87
N VAL A 103 18.41 -15.87 -4.05
CA VAL A 103 18.68 -15.11 -2.83
C VAL A 103 18.62 -15.96 -1.56
N GLY A 104 18.52 -17.29 -1.70
CA GLY A 104 18.52 -18.22 -0.58
C GLY A 104 17.21 -18.28 0.21
N TRP A 105 16.09 -17.93 -0.42
CA TRP A 105 14.72 -18.11 0.09
C TRP A 105 14.06 -19.31 -0.60
N PRO A 106 14.24 -20.52 -0.05
CA PRO A 106 13.60 -21.73 -0.58
C PRO A 106 12.12 -21.75 -0.21
N GLY A 107 11.26 -22.04 -1.20
CA GLY A 107 9.84 -22.27 -0.98
C GLY A 107 9.01 -21.00 -0.94
N ILE A 108 9.05 -20.18 -2.00
CA ILE A 108 7.80 -19.53 -2.43
C ILE A 108 7.09 -20.61 -3.27
N ASP A 109 5.78 -20.74 -3.20
CA ASP A 109 4.97 -21.49 -4.16
C ASP A 109 3.63 -20.75 -4.30
N ARG A 110 2.72 -21.23 -5.15
CA ARG A 110 1.44 -20.53 -5.37
C ARG A 110 0.58 -20.55 -4.10
N ASP A 111 0.70 -21.60 -3.30
CA ASP A 111 -0.09 -21.78 -2.07
C ASP A 111 0.40 -20.86 -0.94
N ILE A 112 1.68 -20.46 -0.97
CA ILE A 112 2.30 -19.54 0.00
C ILE A 112 1.79 -18.10 -0.07
N LEU A 113 1.21 -17.69 -1.19
CA LEU A 113 0.56 -16.38 -1.35
C LEU A 113 -0.82 -16.29 -0.66
N ASP A 114 -1.31 -17.39 -0.08
CA ASP A 114 -2.63 -17.48 0.59
C ASP A 114 -2.48 -17.66 2.12
N CYS A 115 -1.76 -16.74 2.79
CA CYS A 115 -1.59 -16.73 4.25
C CYS A 115 -0.93 -18.00 4.83
N CYS A 116 0.15 -18.50 4.22
CA CYS A 116 0.83 -19.70 4.71
C CYS A 116 1.63 -19.45 5.99
N HIS A 117 1.51 -20.39 6.94
CA HIS A 117 2.33 -20.43 8.15
C HIS A 117 3.69 -21.08 7.86
N LEU A 118 4.75 -20.29 7.89
CA LEU A 118 6.13 -20.75 7.72
C LEU A 118 6.79 -20.94 9.09
N ALA A 119 7.34 -22.13 9.34
CA ALA A 119 8.09 -22.41 10.56
C ALA A 119 9.41 -21.60 10.56
N TRP A 120 9.60 -20.78 11.59
CA TRP A 120 10.79 -19.96 11.74
C TRP A 120 11.87 -20.71 12.53
N LYS A 121 12.55 -21.63 11.85
CA LYS A 121 13.57 -22.53 12.44
C LYS A 121 14.66 -21.82 13.26
N ASN A 122 15.06 -20.62 12.83
CA ASN A 122 16.11 -19.81 13.48
C ASN A 122 15.54 -18.58 14.22
N CYS A 123 14.29 -18.64 14.71
CA CYS A 123 13.69 -17.54 15.45
C CYS A 123 14.51 -17.19 16.70
N PRO A 124 14.91 -15.92 16.91
CA PRO A 124 15.58 -15.50 18.14
C PRO A 124 14.75 -15.83 19.37
N LYS A 125 15.37 -16.39 20.42
CA LYS A 125 14.67 -16.77 21.67
C LYS A 125 13.84 -15.63 22.28
N ALA A 126 14.30 -14.39 22.13
CA ALA A 126 13.59 -13.21 22.61
C ALA A 126 12.23 -12.98 21.94
N TRP A 127 12.04 -13.47 20.71
CA TRP A 127 10.82 -13.29 19.92
C TRP A 127 9.98 -14.56 19.81
N ALA A 128 10.56 -15.72 20.11
CA ALA A 128 9.90 -17.03 19.97
C ALA A 128 8.49 -17.06 20.59
N GLY A 129 8.30 -16.52 21.80
CA GLY A 129 7.00 -16.51 22.47
C GLY A 129 5.90 -15.70 21.76
N GLN A 130 6.26 -14.63 21.04
CA GLN A 130 5.30 -13.82 20.28
C GLN A 130 4.81 -14.53 19.00
N TYR A 131 5.67 -15.37 18.42
CA TYR A 131 5.40 -16.07 17.16
C TYR A 131 5.01 -17.54 17.37
N GLN A 132 4.94 -18.01 18.62
CA GLN A 132 4.59 -19.38 18.94
C GLN A 132 3.06 -19.56 18.92
N GLY A 133 2.56 -20.22 17.88
CA GLY A 133 1.16 -20.57 17.75
C GLY A 133 0.81 -21.88 18.48
N LYS A 134 -0.33 -22.48 18.11
CA LYS A 134 -0.80 -23.76 18.66
C LYS A 134 0.16 -24.94 18.42
N SER A 135 1.02 -24.87 17.39
CA SER A 135 1.98 -25.92 17.05
C SER A 135 3.16 -26.00 18.03
N GLY A 136 3.35 -25.00 18.90
CA GLY A 136 4.49 -24.95 19.81
C GLY A 136 5.82 -24.55 19.14
N GLU A 137 5.82 -24.31 17.83
CA GLU A 137 6.97 -23.76 17.11
C GLU A 137 6.70 -22.29 16.72
N PRO A 138 7.74 -21.43 16.67
CA PRO A 138 7.59 -20.08 16.14
C PRO A 138 7.23 -20.14 14.65
N THR A 139 6.12 -19.52 14.26
CA THR A 139 5.66 -19.43 12.87
C THR A 139 5.43 -17.99 12.46
N VAL A 140 5.71 -17.68 11.19
CA VAL A 140 5.37 -16.40 10.57
C VAL A 140 4.32 -16.66 9.49
N VAL A 141 3.31 -15.81 9.40
CA VAL A 141 2.35 -15.85 8.30
C VAL A 141 2.89 -14.99 7.18
N LEU A 142 2.96 -15.55 5.98
CA LEU A 142 3.27 -14.79 4.78
C LEU A 142 1.96 -14.47 4.05
N GLU A 143 1.59 -13.20 4.02
CA GLU A 143 0.32 -12.72 3.44
C GLU A 143 0.49 -12.27 1.98
N ASP A 144 1.66 -11.73 1.65
CA ASP A 144 1.96 -11.16 0.34
C ASP A 144 3.49 -11.13 0.06
N VAL A 145 3.85 -11.08 -1.22
CA VAL A 145 5.25 -10.94 -1.67
C VAL A 145 5.37 -9.73 -2.58
N SER A 146 6.42 -8.93 -2.39
CA SER A 146 6.77 -7.86 -3.33
C SER A 146 8.01 -8.22 -4.13
N ASP A 147 7.96 -8.08 -5.45
CA ASP A 147 9.14 -8.28 -6.31
C ASP A 147 10.05 -7.04 -6.37
N THR A 148 11.22 -7.18 -6.99
CA THR A 148 12.19 -6.09 -7.17
C THR A 148 11.67 -4.93 -8.03
N ARG A 149 10.53 -5.10 -8.69
CA ARG A 149 9.85 -4.09 -9.51
C ARG A 149 8.70 -3.41 -8.74
N GLY A 150 8.49 -3.78 -7.47
CA GLY A 150 7.44 -3.24 -6.60
C GLY A 150 6.05 -3.80 -6.88
N ARG A 151 5.93 -4.91 -7.61
CA ARG A 151 4.65 -5.62 -7.79
C ARG A 151 4.38 -6.45 -6.54
N ILE A 152 3.20 -6.28 -5.98
CA ILE A 152 2.68 -7.04 -4.85
C ILE A 152 1.87 -8.20 -5.40
N TRP A 153 2.23 -9.40 -4.95
CA TRP A 153 1.60 -10.66 -5.30
C TRP A 153 0.82 -11.13 -4.09
N HIS A 154 -0.44 -11.48 -4.36
CA HIS A 154 -1.41 -12.05 -3.45
C HIS A 154 -2.36 -12.96 -4.26
#